data_AF-A0A9C9G061-F1
#
_entry.id   AF-A0A9C9G061-F1
#
_cell.length_a   1.000
_cell.length_b   1.000
_cell.length_c   1.000
_cell.angle_alpha   90.00
_cell.angle_beta   90.00
_cell.angle_gamma   90.00
#
_symmetry.space_group_name_H-M   'P 1'
#
loop_
_entity.id
_entity.type
_entity.pdbx_description
1 polymer ?
#
loop_
_entity_poly.entity_id
_entity_poly.type
_entity_poly.pdbx_seq_one_letter_code
_entity_poly.pdbx_strand_id
1 'polypeptide(L)'
;MRVKTMVRKAKKQRLATIWSRFQTTIFPCLQEELGEFTNQQRPLIEVLEIAQIKAHFPKAHFPYVGRVPGRPQKDRCAIARAFIAKAIYNMARTQMLLDRLRCDLRLRRIYGWEQSREVPGGATFSRAFTEFSEYEYT
;
A
#
# COMPACT_ATOMS: atom_id res chain seq x y z
N MET A 1 -18.13 32.25 9.53
CA MET A 1 -16.67 32.19 9.29
C MET A 1 -15.89 31.26 10.26
N ARG A 2 -16.42 30.93 11.46
CA ARG A 2 -15.72 30.18 12.55
C ARG A 2 -15.55 28.66 12.32
N VAL A 3 -16.48 28.03 11.61
CA VAL A 3 -16.46 26.58 11.36
C VAL A 3 -15.36 26.17 10.38
N LYS A 4 -15.13 26.95 9.31
CA LYS A 4 -14.07 26.69 8.32
C LYS A 4 -12.67 26.72 8.96
N THR A 5 -12.44 27.62 9.92
CA THR A 5 -11.18 27.73 10.66
C THR A 5 -10.97 26.57 11.64
N MET A 6 -12.04 26.11 12.31
CA MET A 6 -11.98 24.92 13.18
C MET A 6 -11.68 23.64 12.41
N VAL A 7 -12.33 23.42 11.26
CA VAL A 7 -12.06 22.27 10.39
C VAL A 7 -10.62 22.27 9.87
N ARG A 8 -10.09 23.44 9.48
CA ARG A 8 -8.68 23.58 9.07
C ARG A 8 -7.71 23.25 10.20
N LYS A 9 -7.99 23.70 11.43
CA LYS A 9 -7.16 23.43 12.62
C LYS A 9 -7.15 21.93 12.96
N ALA A 10 -8.32 21.28 12.94
CA ALA A 10 -8.45 19.84 13.19
C ALA A 10 -7.70 18.98 12.15
N LYS A 11 -7.79 19.34 10.85
CA LYS A 11 -7.02 18.66 9.79
C LYS A 11 -5.51 18.82 9.99
N LYS A 12 -5.03 20.01 10.33
CA LYS A 12 -3.61 20.29 10.59
C LYS A 12 -3.08 19.48 11.79
N GLN A 13 -3.86 19.40 12.87
CA GLN A 13 -3.52 18.59 14.04
C GLN A 13 -3.42 17.11 13.68
N ARG A 14 -4.37 16.58 12.90
CA ARG A 14 -4.34 15.18 12.46
C ARG A 14 -3.11 14.85 11.60
N LEU A 15 -2.74 15.73 10.68
CA LEU A 15 -1.50 15.57 9.90
C LEU A 15 -0.25 15.62 10.77
N ALA A 16 -0.20 16.51 11.76
CA ALA A 16 0.92 16.60 12.70
C ALA A 16 1.03 15.32 13.57
N THR A 17 -0.09 14.74 14.00
CA THR A 17 -0.10 13.46 14.73
C THR A 17 0.41 12.32 13.87
N ILE A 18 -0.05 12.24 12.62
CA ILE A 18 0.42 11.24 11.65
C ILE A 18 1.92 11.42 11.41
N TRP A 19 2.39 12.65 11.21
CA TRP A 19 3.81 12.97 11.01
C TRP A 19 4.66 12.57 12.22
N SER A 20 4.20 12.84 13.44
CA SER A 20 4.88 12.40 14.66
C SER A 20 5.03 10.88 14.69
N ARG A 21 3.96 10.13 14.40
CA ARG A 21 3.98 8.65 14.38
C ARG A 21 4.90 8.08 13.31
N PHE A 22 5.05 8.74 12.16
CA PHE A 22 6.05 8.36 11.17
C PHE A 22 7.46 8.42 11.72
N GLN A 23 7.82 9.55 12.35
CA GLN A 23 9.18 9.78 12.87
C GLN A 23 9.51 8.90 14.07
N THR A 24 8.56 8.65 14.95
CA THR A 24 8.83 7.99 16.24
C THR A 24 8.65 6.48 16.22
N THR A 25 7.86 5.93 15.29
CA THR A 25 7.52 4.50 15.31
C THR A 25 7.78 3.82 13.98
N ILE A 26 7.20 4.35 12.88
CA ILE A 26 7.16 3.63 11.61
C ILE A 26 8.53 3.60 10.94
N PHE A 27 9.21 4.74 10.82
CA PHE A 27 10.53 4.77 10.18
C PHE A 27 11.60 4.03 10.97
N PRO A 28 11.77 4.21 12.29
CA PRO A 28 12.77 3.46 13.05
C PRO A 28 12.58 1.94 12.93
N CYS A 29 11.36 1.44 13.14
CA CYS A 29 11.06 0.00 13.03
C CYS A 29 11.35 -0.56 11.63
N LEU A 30 10.95 0.17 10.58
CA LEU A 30 11.22 -0.29 9.20
C LEU A 30 12.71 -0.16 8.83
N GLN A 31 13.45 0.81 9.38
CA GLN A 31 14.90 0.96 9.14
C GLN A 31 15.70 -0.15 9.83
N GLU A 32 15.26 -0.62 11.01
CA GLU A 32 15.85 -1.77 11.68
C GLU A 32 15.74 -3.04 10.81
N GLU A 33 14.59 -3.24 10.14
CA GLU A 33 14.37 -4.43 9.32
C GLU A 33 14.94 -4.34 7.90
N LEU A 34 14.94 -3.15 7.29
CA LEU A 34 15.25 -2.96 5.86
C LEU A 34 16.53 -2.16 5.61
N GLY A 35 17.13 -1.59 6.65
CA GLY A 35 18.24 -0.64 6.55
C GLY A 35 17.80 0.76 6.11
N GLU A 36 18.76 1.59 5.71
CA GLU A 36 18.48 2.96 5.28
C GLU A 36 17.55 3.03 4.05
N PHE A 37 16.57 3.93 4.10
CA PHE A 37 15.67 4.18 2.98
C PHE A 37 16.33 5.03 1.91
N THR A 38 16.11 4.65 0.66
CA THR A 38 16.41 5.51 -0.49
C THR A 38 15.45 6.70 -0.55
N ASN A 39 15.87 7.78 -1.22
CA ASN A 39 15.07 9.00 -1.39
C ASN A 39 13.67 8.77 -1.98
N GLN A 40 13.47 7.68 -2.73
CA GLN A 40 12.19 7.33 -3.35
C GLN A 40 11.32 6.42 -2.46
N GLN A 41 11.90 5.68 -1.52
CA GLN A 41 11.16 4.78 -0.63
C GLN A 41 10.45 5.52 0.50
N ARG A 42 11.06 6.61 0.99
CA ARG A 42 10.48 7.44 2.05
C ARG A 42 9.12 8.05 1.68
N PRO A 43 8.97 8.79 0.54
CA PRO A 43 7.67 9.33 0.14
C PRO A 43 6.66 8.23 -0.16
N LEU A 44 7.10 7.07 -0.65
CA LEU A 44 6.23 5.91 -0.82
C LEU A 44 5.61 5.46 0.51
N ILE A 45 6.42 5.22 1.55
CA ILE A 45 5.92 4.77 2.86
C ILE A 45 4.96 5.81 3.45
N GLU A 46 5.27 7.10 3.30
CA GLU A 46 4.40 8.19 3.74
C GLU A 46 3.03 8.14 3.05
N VAL A 47 3.01 8.02 1.72
CA VAL A 47 1.76 7.94 0.96
C VAL A 47 0.97 6.68 1.34
N LEU A 48 1.62 5.53 1.52
CA LEU A 48 0.95 4.28 1.86
C LEU A 48 0.23 4.33 3.22
N GLU A 49 0.84 4.96 4.22
CA GLU A 49 0.23 5.10 5.55
C GLU A 49 -0.80 6.24 5.58
N ILE A 50 -0.62 7.32 4.82
CA ILE A 50 -1.66 8.36 4.66
C ILE A 50 -2.88 7.79 3.94
N ALA A 51 -2.68 7.00 2.88
CA ALA A 51 -3.74 6.38 2.11
C ALA A 51 -4.52 5.32 2.91
N GLN A 52 -3.97 4.84 4.04
CA GLN A 52 -4.60 3.86 4.93
C GLN A 52 -5.31 2.74 4.16
N ILE A 53 -4.64 2.16 3.16
CA ILE A 53 -5.26 1.23 2.20
C ILE A 53 -6.02 0.09 2.90
N LYS A 54 -5.56 -0.34 4.07
CA LYS A 54 -6.24 -1.36 4.89
C LYS A 54 -7.70 -0.99 5.23
N ALA A 55 -8.02 0.28 5.43
CA ALA A 55 -9.36 0.76 5.72
C ALA A 55 -10.30 0.67 4.50
N HIS A 56 -9.76 0.77 3.28
CA HIS A 56 -10.53 0.71 2.05
C HIS A 56 -10.87 -0.72 1.62
N PHE A 57 -10.14 -1.71 2.14
CA PHE A 57 -10.35 -3.12 1.79
C PHE A 57 -10.62 -4.00 3.02
N PRO A 58 -11.74 -3.78 3.75
CA PRO A 58 -12.05 -4.54 4.97
C PRO A 58 -12.24 -6.04 4.69
N LYS A 59 -12.63 -6.42 3.47
CA LYS A 59 -12.79 -7.81 3.05
C LYS A 59 -11.49 -8.47 2.60
N ALA A 60 -10.44 -7.70 2.25
CA ALA A 60 -9.18 -8.26 1.73
C ALA A 60 -8.35 -8.97 2.81
N HIS A 61 -8.65 -8.73 4.09
CA HIS A 61 -7.97 -9.35 5.21
C HIS A 61 -8.71 -10.57 5.77
N PHE A 62 -9.87 -10.97 5.25
CA PHE A 62 -10.48 -12.20 5.74
C PHE A 62 -9.59 -13.38 5.33
N PRO A 63 -8.91 -14.06 6.27
CA PRO A 63 -8.18 -15.25 5.93
C PRO A 63 -9.18 -16.23 5.34
N TYR A 64 -8.81 -16.92 4.27
CA TYR A 64 -9.65 -17.93 3.67
C TYR A 64 -10.02 -18.97 4.74
N VAL A 65 -11.27 -18.94 5.19
CA VAL A 65 -11.76 -19.78 6.29
C VAL A 65 -12.18 -21.18 5.79
N GLY A 66 -11.80 -21.57 4.57
CA GLY A 66 -12.22 -22.83 3.96
C GLY A 66 -13.71 -22.93 3.59
N ARG A 67 -14.50 -21.85 3.78
CA ARG A 67 -15.96 -21.84 3.56
C ARG A 67 -16.39 -21.61 2.12
N VAL A 68 -15.49 -21.22 1.23
CA VAL A 68 -15.79 -20.97 -0.18
C VAL A 68 -14.95 -21.93 -1.01
N PRO A 69 -15.52 -22.78 -1.89
CA PRO A 69 -14.72 -23.65 -2.73
C PRO A 69 -13.82 -22.83 -3.67
N GLY A 70 -12.51 -23.11 -3.68
CA GLY A 70 -11.57 -22.53 -4.64
C GLY A 70 -10.22 -22.11 -4.05
N ARG A 71 -9.34 -21.59 -4.91
CA ARG A 71 -8.04 -21.02 -4.50
C ARG A 71 -8.28 -19.69 -3.76
N PRO A 72 -7.65 -19.47 -2.58
CA PRO A 72 -7.78 -18.21 -1.86
C PRO A 72 -7.35 -17.02 -2.72
N GLN A 73 -8.10 -15.93 -2.61
CA GLN A 73 -7.76 -14.68 -3.30
C GLN A 73 -6.42 -14.13 -2.77
N LYS A 74 -5.63 -13.57 -3.69
CA LYS A 74 -4.39 -12.88 -3.35
C LYS A 74 -4.70 -11.53 -2.71
N ASP A 75 -3.89 -11.13 -1.73
CA ASP A 75 -4.10 -9.91 -0.94
C ASP A 75 -4.24 -8.66 -1.84
N ARG A 76 -5.45 -8.09 -1.86
CA ARG A 76 -5.78 -6.89 -2.62
C ARG A 76 -5.13 -5.65 -2.03
N CYS A 77 -4.88 -5.60 -0.73
CA CYS A 77 -4.17 -4.49 -0.11
C CYS A 77 -2.76 -4.39 -0.67
N ALA A 78 -2.01 -5.50 -0.71
CA ALA A 78 -0.66 -5.53 -1.27
C ALA A 78 -0.64 -5.14 -2.75
N ILE A 79 -1.62 -5.59 -3.54
CA ILE A 79 -1.75 -5.21 -4.96
C ILE A 79 -2.03 -3.71 -5.11
N ALA A 80 -2.92 -3.14 -4.30
CA ALA A 80 -3.22 -1.71 -4.31
C ALA A 80 -2.00 -0.86 -3.92
N ARG A 81 -1.24 -1.26 -2.88
CA ARG A 81 0.03 -0.60 -2.51
C ARG A 81 1.03 -0.60 -3.66
N ALA A 82 1.13 -1.72 -4.38
CA ALA A 82 2.01 -1.84 -5.53
C ALA A 82 1.59 -0.92 -6.71
N PHE A 83 0.28 -0.70 -6.91
CA PHE A 83 -0.22 0.30 -7.88
C PHE A 83 0.11 1.74 -7.49
N ILE A 84 -0.03 2.10 -6.22
CA ILE A 84 0.39 3.43 -5.73
C ILE A 84 1.90 3.61 -5.98
N ALA A 85 2.69 2.58 -5.68
CA ALA A 85 4.12 2.63 -5.96
C ALA A 85 4.44 2.80 -7.44
N LYS A 86 3.74 2.09 -8.33
CA LYS A 86 3.85 2.26 -9.79
C LYS A 86 3.67 3.73 -10.19
N ALA A 87 2.71 4.43 -9.59
CA ALA A 87 2.46 5.85 -9.84
C ALA A 87 3.60 6.74 -9.33
N ILE A 88 4.10 6.49 -8.11
CA ILE A 88 5.20 7.26 -7.51
C ILE A 88 6.51 7.09 -8.27
N TYR A 89 6.85 5.87 -8.67
CA TYR A 89 8.03 5.57 -9.48
C TYR A 89 7.86 5.88 -10.97
N ASN A 90 6.70 6.44 -11.37
CA ASN A 90 6.35 6.76 -12.75
C ASN A 90 6.59 5.58 -13.74
N MET A 91 6.26 4.36 -13.31
CA MET A 91 6.46 3.17 -14.13
C MET A 91 5.33 3.04 -15.16
N ALA A 92 5.69 3.05 -16.44
CA ALA A 92 4.71 2.95 -17.54
C ALA A 92 3.94 1.62 -17.50
N ARG A 93 4.65 0.49 -17.42
CA ARG A 93 4.08 -0.86 -17.58
C ARG A 93 4.04 -1.64 -16.27
N THR A 94 3.00 -2.44 -16.08
CA THR A 94 2.85 -3.33 -14.91
C THR A 94 3.92 -4.44 -14.89
N GLN A 95 4.44 -4.85 -16.04
CA GLN A 95 5.55 -5.81 -16.10
C GLN A 95 6.83 -5.26 -15.42
N MET A 96 7.15 -3.98 -15.63
CA MET A 96 8.30 -3.35 -14.97
C MET A 96 8.18 -3.38 -13.45
N LEU A 97 6.97 -3.16 -12.93
CA LEU A 97 6.68 -3.29 -11.51
C LEU A 97 6.91 -4.74 -11.04
N LEU A 98 6.40 -5.74 -11.76
CA LEU A 98 6.57 -7.15 -11.41
C LEU A 98 8.04 -7.59 -11.42
N ASP A 99 8.81 -7.16 -12.41
CA ASP A 99 10.24 -7.45 -12.50
C ASP A 99 10.99 -6.82 -11.32
N ARG A 100 10.66 -5.56 -10.98
CA ARG A 100 11.21 -4.88 -9.81
C ARG A 100 10.87 -5.62 -8.51
N LEU A 101 9.63 -6.09 -8.37
CA LEU A 101 9.18 -6.88 -7.21
C LEU A 101 9.89 -8.24 -7.12
N ARG A 102 10.31 -8.83 -8.23
CA ARG A 102 11.06 -10.10 -8.23
C ARG A 102 12.52 -9.91 -7.79
N CYS A 103 13.13 -8.79 -8.15
CA CYS A 103 14.52 -8.50 -7.83
C CYS A 103 14.72 -7.90 -6.42
N ASP A 104 13.81 -7.02 -5.98
CA ASP A 104 14.02 -6.19 -4.78
C ASP A 104 13.20 -6.69 -3.58
N LEU A 105 13.90 -7.34 -2.62
CA LEU A 105 13.29 -7.84 -1.39
C LEU A 105 12.71 -6.72 -0.52
N ARG A 106 13.38 -5.56 -0.45
CA ARG A 106 12.96 -4.47 0.43
C ARG A 106 11.64 -3.88 -0.04
N LEU A 107 11.52 -3.67 -1.36
CA LEU A 107 10.27 -3.22 -1.95
C LEU A 107 9.13 -4.21 -1.74
N ARG A 108 9.38 -5.52 -1.90
CA ARG A 108 8.36 -6.55 -1.60
C ARG A 108 7.81 -6.42 -0.18
N ARG A 109 8.69 -6.33 0.82
CA ARG A 109 8.30 -6.22 2.22
C ARG A 109 7.48 -4.96 2.50
N ILE A 110 7.88 -3.81 1.94
CA ILE A 110 7.14 -2.55 2.06
C ILE A 110 5.69 -2.71 1.53
N TYR A 111 5.48 -3.47 0.45
CA TYR A 111 4.13 -3.71 -0.07
C TYR A 111 3.35 -4.78 0.70
N GLY A 112 4.04 -5.66 1.44
CA GLY A 112 3.45 -6.74 2.23
C GLY A 112 3.63 -8.14 1.65
N TRP A 113 4.64 -8.34 0.80
CA TRP A 113 5.08 -9.68 0.36
C TRP A 113 6.43 -10.01 0.98
N GLU A 114 6.56 -11.19 1.56
CA GLU A 114 7.84 -11.67 2.08
C GLU A 114 8.64 -12.39 0.99
N GLN A 115 7.94 -13.16 0.15
CA GLN A 115 8.58 -14.07 -0.80
C GLN A 115 8.24 -13.72 -2.24
N SER A 116 9.18 -13.92 -3.17
CA SER A 116 8.94 -13.66 -4.59
C SER A 116 7.79 -14.49 -5.18
N ARG A 117 7.50 -15.67 -4.62
CA ARG A 117 6.39 -16.54 -5.05
C ARG A 117 5.01 -16.04 -4.63
N GLU A 118 4.96 -15.12 -3.66
CA GLU A 118 3.69 -14.55 -3.19
C GLU A 118 3.17 -13.51 -4.16
N VAL A 119 4.09 -12.82 -4.85
CA VAL A 119 3.83 -11.81 -5.88
C VAL A 119 2.92 -12.39 -6.96
N PRO A 120 1.70 -11.86 -7.12
CA PRO A 120 0.78 -12.31 -8.15
C PRO A 120 1.30 -12.06 -9.56
N GLY A 121 0.87 -12.86 -10.53
CA GLY A 121 1.18 -12.64 -11.93
C GLY A 121 0.40 -11.46 -12.53
N GLY A 122 0.79 -11.01 -13.72
CA GLY A 122 0.19 -9.86 -14.41
C GLY A 122 -1.32 -9.99 -14.64
N ALA A 123 -1.83 -11.18 -14.93
CA ALA A 123 -3.28 -11.41 -15.09
C ALA A 123 -4.05 -11.10 -13.79
N THR A 124 -3.50 -11.42 -12.62
CA THR A 124 -4.12 -11.11 -11.32
C THR A 124 -4.09 -9.62 -11.05
N PHE A 125 -2.99 -8.93 -11.39
CA PHE A 125 -2.91 -7.48 -11.30
C PHE A 125 -3.94 -6.79 -12.19
N SER A 126 -4.11 -7.26 -13.43
CA SER A 126 -5.11 -6.70 -14.34
C SER A 126 -6.53 -6.87 -13.78
N ARG A 127 -6.87 -8.06 -13.29
CA ARG A 127 -8.19 -8.32 -12.68
C ARG A 127 -8.43 -7.45 -11.44
N ALA A 128 -7.42 -7.32 -10.58
CA ALA A 128 -7.52 -6.46 -9.40
C ALA A 128 -7.68 -4.98 -9.80
N PHE A 129 -7.02 -4.52 -10.87
CA PHE A 129 -7.20 -3.17 -11.38
C PHE A 129 -8.63 -2.92 -11.87
N THR A 130 -9.20 -3.86 -12.64
CA THR A 130 -10.61 -3.80 -13.06
C THR A 130 -11.54 -3.71 -11.86
N GLU A 131 -11.33 -4.58 -10.86
CA GLU A 131 -12.08 -4.56 -9.61
C GLU A 131 -11.96 -3.19 -8.90
N PHE A 132 -10.76 -2.62 -8.82
CA PHE A 132 -10.56 -1.29 -8.23
C PHE A 132 -11.23 -0.16 -9.00
N SER A 133 -11.30 -0.24 -10.33
CA SER A 133 -12.02 0.76 -11.14
C SER A 133 -13.54 0.65 -10.98
N GLU A 134 -14.05 -0.53 -10.66
CA GLU A 134 -15.48 -0.76 -10.41
C GLU A 134 -15.91 -0.31 -8.99
N TYR A 135 -14.95 -0.13 -8.07
CA TYR A 135 -15.21 0.39 -6.72
C TYR A 135 -15.53 1.90 -6.69
N GLU A 136 -15.60 2.57 -7.83
CA GLU A 136 -16.15 3.92 -7.96
C GLU A 136 -17.69 3.82 -7.99
N TYR A 137 -18.39 4.48 -7.06
CA TYR A 137 -19.87 4.58 -6.89
C TYR A 137 -20.61 3.62 -5.93
N THR A 138 -20.14 3.43 -4.68
CA THR A 138 -21.07 3.13 -3.55
C THR A 138 -20.62 3.79 -2.26
#